data_AF-A0A8T3M4Y0-F1
#
_entry.id   AF-A0A8T3M4Y0-F1
#
_cell.length_a   1.000
_cell.length_b   1.000
_cell.length_c   1.000
_cell.angle_alpha   90.00
_cell.angle_beta   90.00
_cell.angle_gamma   90.00
#
_symmetry.space_group_name_H-M   'P 1'
#
loop_
_entity.id
_entity.type
_entity.pdbx_description
1 polymer ?
#
loop_
_entity_poly.entity_id
_entity_poly.type
_entity_poly.pdbx_seq_one_letter_code
_entity_poly.pdbx_strand_id
1 'polypeptide(L)'
;VEGFLQGPNGLEARPEFLVGDEVIVNISTDPAAGFVAVNDRYRVPTLALLLALFAVAVTVVGGWRGIRSLIALALTLAVIVKLVVPMILAGWDPAWVAIGAASGVTVVTFLLTEGARRQTVAAALGTAISLTMVALLASLFDALSRFTPLRGSESAGFLISLGGSDLDLGGLVLAAVIFGALGVLDDVTVTQAATVQELYESDTTAGRMALAGRAMNVGRSHIAATVNTLVLAYVGASLPLIVLFAAGRQDPMLVVSGEVVAVEVVRALVGSIGIVAAVPITTAIAVGLIGRRIPFIGEGSGVRHAPGWD
;
A
#
# COMPACT_ATOMS: atom_id res chain seq x y z
N VAL A 1 -30.07 -10.86 -28.22
CA VAL A 1 -29.59 -9.47 -28.32
C VAL A 1 -28.09 -9.58 -28.53
N GLU A 2 -27.58 -9.13 -29.68
CA GLU A 2 -26.13 -9.00 -29.86
C GLU A 2 -25.67 -7.85 -28.96
N GLY A 3 -24.96 -8.17 -27.87
CA GLY A 3 -24.37 -7.18 -26.98
C GLY A 3 -22.92 -6.91 -27.41
N PHE A 4 -22.54 -5.64 -27.50
CA PHE A 4 -21.18 -5.23 -27.83
C PHE A 4 -20.58 -4.49 -26.65
N LEU A 5 -19.31 -4.78 -26.33
CA LEU A 5 -18.54 -3.93 -25.43
C LEU A 5 -17.95 -2.79 -26.25
N GLN A 6 -18.37 -1.57 -25.96
CA GLN A 6 -17.75 -0.38 -26.54
C GLN A 6 -16.57 0.02 -25.67
N GLY A 7 -15.35 -0.30 -26.12
CA GLY A 7 -14.14 0.20 -25.47
C GLY A 7 -14.05 1.74 -25.59
N PRO A 8 -13.25 2.42 -24.76
CA PRO A 8 -13.12 3.88 -24.73
C PRO A 8 -12.71 4.51 -26.08
N ASN A 9 -12.16 3.71 -27.01
CA ASN A 9 -11.71 4.15 -28.34
C ASN A 9 -12.60 3.64 -29.50
N GLY A 10 -13.80 3.11 -29.23
CA GLY A 10 -14.68 2.57 -30.27
C GLY A 10 -14.21 1.25 -30.89
N LEU A 11 -13.18 0.61 -30.33
CA LEU A 11 -12.81 -0.77 -30.66
C LEU A 11 -13.86 -1.70 -30.03
N GLU A 12 -14.67 -2.33 -30.87
CA GLU A 12 -15.57 -3.42 -30.47
C GLU A 12 -14.74 -4.67 -30.18
N ALA A 13 -14.33 -4.85 -28.93
CA ALA A 13 -14.03 -6.19 -28.45
C ALA A 13 -15.38 -6.88 -28.23
N ARG A 14 -15.74 -7.84 -29.08
CA ARG A 14 -16.92 -8.69 -28.88
C ARG A 14 -16.48 -9.90 -28.07
N PRO A 15 -16.55 -9.88 -26.73
CA PRO A 15 -16.35 -11.11 -25.97
C PRO A 15 -17.36 -12.14 -26.47
N GLU A 16 -16.87 -13.30 -26.89
CA GLU A 16 -17.74 -14.43 -27.20
C GLU A 16 -18.39 -14.88 -25.88
N PHE A 17 -19.71 -14.81 -25.80
CA PHE A 17 -20.49 -15.32 -24.68
C PHE A 17 -21.10 -16.66 -25.07
N LEU A 18 -20.98 -17.65 -24.19
CA LEU A 18 -21.59 -18.96 -24.37
C LEU A 18 -22.87 -19.07 -23.53
N VAL A 19 -23.78 -19.93 -23.96
CA VAL A 19 -24.97 -20.28 -23.15
C VAL A 19 -24.48 -20.90 -21.84
N GLY A 20 -24.88 -20.30 -20.72
CA GLY A 20 -24.42 -20.69 -19.38
C GLY A 20 -23.48 -19.69 -18.73
N ASP A 21 -22.98 -18.68 -19.45
CA ASP A 21 -22.16 -17.62 -18.88
C ASP A 21 -23.00 -16.68 -18.00
N GLU A 22 -22.50 -16.39 -16.79
CA GLU A 22 -23.04 -15.33 -15.95
C GLU A 22 -22.49 -13.97 -16.39
N VAL A 23 -23.39 -13.01 -16.62
CA VAL A 23 -23.06 -11.68 -17.15
C VAL A 23 -23.68 -10.55 -16.32
N ILE A 24 -23.02 -9.41 -16.31
CA ILE A 24 -23.52 -8.14 -15.79
C ILE A 24 -24.24 -7.44 -16.93
N VAL A 25 -25.49 -7.01 -16.69
CA VAL A 25 -26.31 -6.30 -17.67
C VAL A 25 -26.62 -4.89 -17.20
N ASN A 26 -26.60 -3.94 -18.13
CA ASN A 26 -27.15 -2.61 -17.94
C ASN A 26 -28.59 -2.61 -18.48
N ILE A 27 -29.55 -2.24 -17.63
CA ILE A 27 -30.96 -2.15 -17.99
C ILE A 27 -31.35 -0.68 -18.02
N SER A 28 -31.68 -0.16 -19.20
CA SER A 28 -32.32 1.14 -19.34
C SER A 28 -33.83 1.00 -19.21
N THR A 29 -34.42 1.71 -18.25
CA THR A 29 -35.87 1.73 -18.02
C THR A 29 -36.55 2.91 -18.72
N ASP A 30 -35.96 3.45 -19.78
CA ASP A 30 -36.57 4.52 -20.57
C ASP A 30 -37.88 4.01 -21.24
N PRO A 31 -39.04 4.64 -20.99
CA PRO A 31 -40.32 4.23 -21.57
C PRO A 31 -40.38 4.24 -23.11
N ALA A 32 -39.52 5.01 -23.78
CA ALA A 32 -39.52 5.13 -25.24
C ALA A 32 -38.44 4.28 -25.94
N ALA A 33 -37.37 3.90 -25.22
CA ALA A 33 -36.19 3.25 -25.79
C ALA A 33 -35.46 2.32 -24.80
N GLY A 34 -36.20 1.61 -23.93
CA GLY A 34 -35.64 0.66 -23.00
C GLY A 34 -34.82 -0.42 -23.72
N PHE A 35 -33.61 -0.67 -23.23
CA PHE A 35 -32.72 -1.70 -23.76
C PHE A 35 -32.02 -2.44 -22.63
N VAL A 36 -31.64 -3.69 -22.92
CA VAL A 36 -30.79 -4.50 -22.06
C VAL A 36 -29.50 -4.75 -22.82
N ALA A 37 -28.39 -4.25 -22.30
CA ALA A 37 -27.07 -4.45 -22.88
C ALA A 37 -26.20 -5.26 -21.90
N VAL A 38 -25.50 -6.26 -22.43
CA VAL A 38 -24.46 -6.97 -21.67
C VAL A 38 -23.29 -6.01 -21.49
N ASN A 39 -22.92 -5.75 -20.23
CA ASN A 39 -21.85 -4.83 -19.85
C ASN A 39 -20.53 -5.58 -19.57
N ASP A 40 -20.56 -6.73 -18.89
CA ASP A 40 -19.35 -7.52 -18.64
C ASP A 40 -19.69 -8.96 -18.19
N ARG A 41 -18.68 -9.82 -17.99
CA ARG A 41 -18.81 -11.13 -17.34
C ARG A 41 -18.84 -11.00 -15.82
N TYR A 42 -19.66 -11.80 -15.16
CA TYR A 42 -19.69 -11.88 -13.70
C TYR A 42 -18.51 -12.75 -13.19
N ARG A 43 -17.49 -12.11 -12.62
CA ARG A 43 -16.23 -12.78 -12.20
C ARG A 43 -16.14 -13.06 -10.70
N VAL A 44 -17.15 -12.70 -9.92
CA VAL A 44 -17.11 -12.80 -8.44
C VAL A 44 -16.79 -14.22 -7.94
N PRO A 45 -17.37 -15.32 -8.50
CA PRO A 45 -17.05 -16.67 -8.03
C PRO A 45 -15.58 -17.05 -8.26
N THR A 46 -15.03 -16.71 -9.43
CA THR A 46 -13.62 -16.98 -9.77
C THR A 46 -12.67 -16.18 -8.89
N LEU A 47 -12.98 -14.90 -8.64
CA LEU A 47 -12.19 -14.06 -7.75
C LEU A 47 -12.27 -14.54 -6.29
N ALA A 48 -13.43 -15.02 -5.84
CA ALA A 48 -13.61 -15.60 -4.52
C ALA A 48 -12.79 -16.90 -4.36
N LEU A 49 -12.71 -17.74 -5.40
CA LEU A 49 -11.84 -18.92 -5.40
C LEU A 49 -10.36 -18.55 -5.25
N LEU A 50 -9.89 -17.53 -6.00
CA LEU A 50 -8.51 -17.05 -5.90
C LEU A 50 -8.22 -16.48 -4.50
N LEU A 51 -9.15 -15.71 -3.94
CA LEU A 51 -9.04 -15.18 -2.58
C LEU A 51 -8.98 -16.30 -1.54
N ALA A 52 -9.80 -17.35 -1.70
CA ALA A 52 -9.79 -18.51 -0.82
C ALA A 52 -8.44 -19.26 -0.91
N LEU A 53 -7.91 -19.47 -2.12
CA LEU A 53 -6.59 -20.10 -2.31
C LEU A 53 -5.47 -19.29 -1.65
N PHE A 54 -5.49 -17.96 -1.81
CA PHE A 54 -4.55 -17.06 -1.14
C PHE A 54 -4.65 -17.16 0.39
N ALA A 55 -5.87 -17.12 0.94
CA ALA A 55 -6.10 -17.22 2.37
C ALA A 55 -5.62 -18.56 2.94
N VAL A 56 -5.86 -19.67 2.23
CA VAL A 56 -5.36 -21.00 2.59
C VAL A 56 -3.83 -21.03 2.57
N ALA A 57 -3.19 -20.53 1.51
CA ALA A 57 -1.73 -20.51 1.42
C ALA A 57 -1.09 -19.72 2.59
N VAL A 58 -1.60 -18.52 2.87
CA VAL A 58 -1.13 -17.68 3.98
C VAL A 58 -1.36 -18.35 5.34
N THR A 59 -2.51 -19.00 5.53
CA THR A 59 -2.84 -19.68 6.78
C THR A 59 -2.03 -20.95 7.00
N VAL A 60 -1.78 -21.73 5.93
CA VAL A 60 -0.98 -22.96 6.00
C VAL A 60 0.48 -22.64 6.29
N VAL A 61 1.04 -21.63 5.63
CA VAL A 61 2.45 -21.24 5.82
C VAL A 61 2.66 -20.44 7.12
N GLY A 62 1.77 -19.50 7.42
CA GLY A 62 1.89 -18.58 8.56
C GLY A 62 1.18 -19.04 9.84
N GLY A 63 0.40 -20.12 9.80
CA GLY A 63 -0.40 -20.60 10.93
C GLY A 63 -1.32 -19.50 11.49
N TRP A 64 -1.34 -19.38 12.82
CA TRP A 64 -2.14 -18.36 13.51
C TRP A 64 -1.68 -16.92 13.22
N ARG A 65 -0.39 -16.72 12.93
CA ARG A 65 0.11 -15.40 12.49
C ARG A 65 -0.43 -15.04 11.11
N GLY A 66 -0.53 -16.03 10.21
CA GLY A 66 -1.14 -15.87 8.89
C GLY A 66 -2.62 -15.46 8.97
N ILE A 67 -3.40 -16.04 9.90
CA ILE A 67 -4.80 -15.63 10.10
C ILE A 67 -4.88 -14.17 10.57
N ARG A 68 -4.03 -13.77 11.53
CA ARG A 68 -3.99 -12.39 12.01
C ARG A 68 -3.60 -11.39 10.91
N SER A 69 -2.67 -11.75 10.02
CA SER A 69 -2.30 -10.88 8.91
C SER A 69 -3.43 -10.71 7.89
N LEU A 70 -4.22 -11.76 7.62
CA LEU A 70 -5.42 -11.66 6.79
C LEU A 70 -6.49 -10.77 7.40
N ILE A 71 -6.71 -10.86 8.73
CA ILE A 71 -7.64 -9.98 9.45
C ILE A 71 -7.12 -8.52 9.41
N ALA A 72 -5.83 -8.31 9.61
CA ALA A 72 -5.20 -6.99 9.50
C ALA A 72 -5.38 -6.38 8.10
N LEU A 73 -5.16 -7.18 7.04
CA LEU A 73 -5.37 -6.75 5.65
C LEU A 73 -6.84 -6.38 5.39
N ALA A 74 -7.78 -7.22 5.86
CA ALA A 74 -9.22 -6.95 5.72
C ALA A 74 -9.63 -5.68 6.48
N LEU A 75 -9.06 -5.44 7.66
CA LEU A 75 -9.26 -4.22 8.43
C LEU A 75 -8.74 -2.99 7.68
N THR A 76 -7.53 -3.04 7.13
CA THR A 76 -6.97 -1.94 6.34
C THR A 76 -7.84 -1.61 5.14
N LEU A 77 -8.29 -2.64 4.40
CA LEU A 77 -9.20 -2.44 3.28
C LEU A 77 -10.55 -1.85 3.73
N ALA A 78 -11.09 -2.33 4.85
CA ALA A 78 -12.34 -1.81 5.41
C ALA A 78 -12.21 -0.34 5.82
N VAL A 79 -11.08 0.06 6.42
CA VAL A 79 -10.80 1.48 6.74
C VAL A 79 -10.74 2.31 5.46
N ILE A 80 -10.06 1.85 4.42
CA ILE A 80 -10.00 2.59 3.15
C ILE A 80 -11.41 2.77 2.56
N VAL A 81 -12.17 1.68 2.42
CA VAL A 81 -13.47 1.69 1.74
C VAL A 81 -14.57 2.35 2.57
N LYS A 82 -14.60 2.13 3.89
CA LYS A 82 -15.71 2.61 4.75
C LYS A 82 -15.42 3.91 5.49
N LEU A 83 -14.16 4.33 5.58
CA LEU A 83 -13.79 5.58 6.26
C LEU A 83 -13.16 6.57 5.28
N VAL A 84 -12.04 6.20 4.64
CA VAL A 84 -11.27 7.14 3.80
C VAL A 84 -12.06 7.59 2.57
N VAL A 85 -12.62 6.64 1.80
CA VAL A 85 -13.39 6.98 0.59
C VAL A 85 -14.58 7.89 0.92
N PRO A 86 -15.44 7.59 1.91
CA PRO A 86 -16.52 8.50 2.31
C PRO A 86 -16.04 9.88 2.78
N MET A 87 -14.92 9.97 3.51
CA MET A 87 -14.37 11.26 3.94
C MET A 87 -13.90 12.11 2.77
N ILE A 88 -13.23 11.50 1.78
CA ILE A 88 -12.80 12.18 0.57
C ILE A 88 -14.02 12.66 -0.23
N LEU A 89 -15.04 11.81 -0.37
CA LEU A 89 -16.30 12.20 -1.03
C LEU A 89 -17.06 13.30 -0.28
N ALA A 90 -16.82 13.45 1.02
CA ALA A 90 -17.34 14.56 1.83
C ALA A 90 -16.49 15.85 1.73
N GLY A 91 -15.49 15.89 0.84
CA GLY A 91 -14.65 17.07 0.57
C GLY A 91 -13.48 17.24 1.53
N TRP A 92 -13.13 16.24 2.33
CA TRP A 92 -11.93 16.31 3.17
C TRP A 92 -10.67 16.17 2.32
N ASP A 93 -9.61 16.87 2.73
CA ASP A 93 -8.29 16.77 2.10
C ASP A 93 -7.80 15.31 2.11
N PRO A 94 -7.64 14.67 0.94
CA PRO A 94 -7.32 13.24 0.90
C PRO A 94 -5.94 12.91 1.49
N ALA A 95 -4.98 13.84 1.47
CA ALA A 95 -3.65 13.60 2.00
C ALA A 95 -3.67 13.50 3.52
N TRP A 96 -4.33 14.44 4.20
CA TRP A 96 -4.46 14.40 5.66
C TRP A 96 -5.31 13.21 6.12
N VAL A 97 -6.38 12.89 5.40
CA VAL A 97 -7.20 11.69 5.67
C VAL A 97 -6.34 10.44 5.54
N ALA A 98 -5.53 10.33 4.49
CA ALA A 98 -4.65 9.19 4.28
C ALA A 98 -3.59 9.06 5.38
N ILE A 99 -2.90 10.14 5.77
CA ILE A 99 -1.90 10.10 6.86
C ILE A 99 -2.55 9.65 8.17
N GLY A 100 -3.69 10.24 8.53
CA GLY A 100 -4.40 9.92 9.77
C GLY A 100 -4.90 8.49 9.80
N ALA A 101 -5.56 8.06 8.72
CA ALA A 101 -6.10 6.70 8.60
C ALA A 101 -4.99 5.64 8.52
N ALA A 102 -3.92 5.90 7.75
CA ALA A 102 -2.75 5.02 7.69
C ALA A 102 -2.10 4.87 9.06
N SER A 103 -1.81 5.99 9.75
CA SER A 103 -1.20 5.95 11.09
C SER A 103 -2.08 5.22 12.10
N GLY A 104 -3.39 5.48 12.08
CA GLY A 104 -4.35 4.81 12.95
C GLY A 104 -4.42 3.31 12.68
N VAL A 105 -4.52 2.92 11.40
CA VAL A 105 -4.62 1.51 11.04
C VAL A 105 -3.33 0.76 11.35
N THR A 106 -2.15 1.34 11.12
CA THR A 106 -0.84 0.78 11.52
C THR A 106 -0.81 0.42 13.01
N VAL A 107 -1.29 1.32 13.88
CA VAL A 107 -1.34 1.04 15.32
C VAL A 107 -2.23 -0.16 15.62
N VAL A 108 -3.42 -0.22 15.03
CA VAL A 108 -4.35 -1.34 15.25
C VAL A 108 -3.81 -2.65 14.67
N THR A 109 -3.28 -2.63 13.45
CA THR A 109 -2.75 -3.83 12.78
C THR A 109 -1.53 -4.36 13.51
N PHE A 110 -0.60 -3.50 13.95
CA PHE A 110 0.58 -3.97 14.69
C PHE A 110 0.22 -4.52 16.06
N LEU A 111 -0.75 -3.91 16.77
CA LEU A 111 -1.24 -4.48 18.02
C LEU A 111 -1.91 -5.84 17.81
N LEU A 112 -2.59 -6.03 16.68
CA LEU A 112 -3.22 -7.29 16.31
C LEU A 112 -2.20 -8.38 15.94
N THR A 113 -1.16 -8.04 15.17
CA THR A 113 -0.18 -9.00 14.67
C THR A 113 0.97 -9.26 15.65
N GLU A 114 1.58 -8.19 16.18
CA GLU A 114 2.78 -8.24 17.03
C GLU A 114 2.48 -8.20 18.53
N GLY A 115 1.32 -7.67 18.90
CA GLY A 115 0.96 -7.38 20.30
C GLY A 115 1.64 -6.13 20.84
N ALA A 116 1.33 -5.78 22.09
CA ALA A 116 1.88 -4.60 22.75
C ALA A 116 3.32 -4.84 23.25
N ARG A 117 4.32 -4.56 22.40
CA ARG A 117 5.76 -4.70 22.70
C ARG A 117 6.53 -3.42 22.38
N ARG A 118 7.74 -3.28 22.92
CA ARG A 118 8.61 -2.11 22.66
C ARG A 118 8.92 -1.97 21.17
N GLN A 119 9.19 -3.10 20.51
CA GLN A 119 9.41 -3.16 19.06
C GLN A 119 8.17 -2.69 18.27
N THR A 120 6.96 -3.01 18.73
CA THR A 120 5.72 -2.55 18.11
C THR A 120 5.58 -1.03 18.15
N VAL A 121 5.91 -0.42 19.30
CA VAL A 121 5.93 1.05 19.44
C VAL A 121 7.00 1.66 18.55
N ALA A 122 8.19 1.07 18.49
CA ALA A 122 9.26 1.54 17.63
C ALA A 122 8.88 1.49 16.14
N ALA A 123 8.28 0.38 15.71
CA ALA A 123 7.82 0.19 14.34
C ALA A 123 6.69 1.16 14.00
N ALA A 124 5.71 1.36 14.89
CA ALA A 124 4.60 2.28 14.66
C ALA A 124 5.07 3.74 14.53
N LEU A 125 5.98 4.18 15.41
CA LEU A 125 6.57 5.52 15.33
C LEU A 125 7.46 5.67 14.09
N GLY A 126 8.24 4.65 13.77
CA GLY A 126 9.05 4.62 12.55
C GLY A 126 8.20 4.77 11.30
N THR A 127 7.09 4.02 11.22
CA THR A 127 6.13 4.09 10.11
C THR A 127 5.47 5.46 10.03
N ALA A 128 4.98 6.00 11.14
CA ALA A 128 4.33 7.31 11.16
C ALA A 128 5.28 8.44 10.70
N ILE A 129 6.52 8.44 11.16
CA ILE A 129 7.53 9.44 10.77
C ILE A 129 7.89 9.27 9.28
N SER A 130 8.12 8.05 8.82
CA SER A 130 8.42 7.77 7.42
C SER A 130 7.27 8.11 6.47
N LEU A 131 6.02 7.80 6.85
CA LEU A 131 4.84 8.18 6.07
C LEU A 131 4.67 9.70 5.99
N THR A 132 4.92 10.41 7.09
CA THR A 132 4.91 11.87 7.10
C THR A 132 5.98 12.41 6.14
N MET A 133 7.18 11.85 6.16
CA MET A 133 8.25 12.23 5.23
C MET A 133 7.86 11.94 3.77
N VAL A 134 7.26 10.78 3.48
CA VAL A 134 6.73 10.42 2.15
C VAL A 134 5.69 11.44 1.70
N ALA A 135 4.75 11.81 2.57
CA ALA A 135 3.71 12.78 2.24
C ALA A 135 4.29 14.17 1.96
N LEU A 136 5.29 14.62 2.73
CA LEU A 136 5.98 15.90 2.52
C LEU A 136 6.80 15.91 1.22
N LEU A 137 7.49 14.82 0.91
CA LEU A 137 8.24 14.71 -0.33
C LEU A 137 7.30 14.65 -1.54
N ALA A 138 6.22 13.88 -1.45
CA ALA A 138 5.26 13.76 -2.53
C ALA A 138 4.54 15.10 -2.78
N SER A 139 4.15 15.84 -1.75
CA SER A 139 3.57 17.19 -1.92
C SER A 139 4.57 18.19 -2.49
N LEU A 140 5.84 18.14 -2.06
CA LEU A 140 6.91 18.97 -2.60
C LEU A 140 7.13 18.70 -4.10
N PHE A 141 7.28 17.43 -4.49
CA PHE A 141 7.55 17.08 -5.89
C PHE A 141 6.31 17.21 -6.78
N ASP A 142 5.09 17.07 -6.26
CA ASP A 142 3.84 17.42 -6.97
C ASP A 142 3.83 18.93 -7.31
N ALA A 143 4.12 19.78 -6.31
CA ALA A 143 4.18 21.23 -6.49
C ALA A 143 5.29 21.68 -7.46
N LEU A 144 6.48 21.06 -7.36
CA LEU A 144 7.61 21.37 -8.24
C LEU A 144 7.37 20.92 -9.69
N SER A 145 6.67 19.81 -9.89
CA SER A 145 6.40 19.25 -11.22
C SER A 145 5.25 19.97 -11.94
N ARG A 146 4.40 20.71 -11.21
CA ARG A 146 3.27 21.48 -11.75
C ARG A 146 2.34 20.61 -12.60
N PHE A 147 1.97 19.45 -12.07
CA PHE A 147 0.99 18.58 -12.72
C PHE A 147 -0.36 19.27 -12.88
N THR A 148 -1.09 18.91 -13.93
CA THR A 148 -2.49 19.32 -14.08
C THR A 148 -3.35 18.72 -12.96
N PRO A 149 -4.57 19.23 -12.72
CA PRO A 149 -5.49 18.60 -11.78
C PRO A 149 -5.72 17.11 -12.04
N LEU A 150 -5.65 16.66 -13.30
CA LEU A 150 -5.90 15.28 -13.71
C LEU A 150 -4.75 14.33 -13.41
N ARG A 151 -3.50 14.82 -13.31
CA ARG A 151 -2.29 14.00 -13.08
C ARG A 151 -2.19 12.80 -14.03
N GLY A 152 -2.58 13.00 -15.29
CA GLY A 152 -2.60 11.96 -16.31
C GLY A 152 -3.57 10.81 -16.06
N SER A 153 -4.49 10.91 -15.10
CA SER A 153 -5.43 9.84 -14.74
C SER A 153 -6.72 9.92 -15.57
N GLU A 154 -6.96 8.90 -16.39
CA GLU A 154 -8.23 8.75 -17.11
C GLU A 154 -9.41 8.62 -16.14
N SER A 155 -9.24 7.86 -15.05
CA SER A 155 -10.23 7.68 -13.99
C SER A 155 -10.60 9.00 -13.31
N ALA A 156 -9.63 9.92 -13.16
CA ALA A 156 -9.90 11.25 -12.63
C ALA A 156 -10.78 12.08 -13.58
N GLY A 157 -10.59 11.94 -14.89
CA GLY A 157 -11.47 12.55 -15.90
C GLY A 157 -12.91 12.05 -15.80
N PHE A 158 -13.11 10.74 -15.63
CA PHE A 158 -14.45 10.17 -15.40
C PHE A 158 -15.08 10.67 -14.10
N LEU A 159 -14.31 10.79 -13.00
CA LEU A 159 -14.82 11.31 -11.73
C LEU A 159 -15.33 12.76 -11.87
N ILE A 160 -14.61 13.62 -12.59
CA ILE A 160 -15.08 14.98 -12.90
C ILE A 160 -16.40 14.92 -13.68
N SER A 161 -16.49 14.05 -14.69
CA SER A 161 -17.70 13.93 -15.53
C SER A 161 -18.96 13.50 -14.75
N LEU A 162 -18.78 12.83 -13.61
CA LEU A 162 -19.87 12.40 -12.71
C LEU A 162 -20.25 13.46 -11.66
N GLY A 163 -19.75 14.70 -11.80
CA GLY A 163 -20.01 15.80 -10.86
C GLY A 163 -19.02 15.88 -9.70
N GLY A 164 -17.91 15.16 -9.76
CA GLY A 164 -16.81 15.22 -8.78
C GLY A 164 -15.91 16.45 -8.95
N SER A 165 -16.42 17.59 -9.45
CA SER A 165 -15.62 18.79 -9.74
C SER A 165 -14.96 19.42 -8.51
N ASP A 166 -15.49 19.15 -7.32
CA ASP A 166 -14.97 19.66 -6.05
C ASP A 166 -13.98 18.71 -5.37
N LEU A 167 -13.67 17.55 -5.98
CA LEU A 167 -12.71 16.59 -5.44
C LEU A 167 -11.27 17.04 -5.70
N ASP A 168 -10.45 16.98 -4.66
CA ASP A 168 -9.01 17.15 -4.79
C ASP A 168 -8.36 15.89 -5.39
N LEU A 169 -8.30 15.86 -6.72
CA LEU A 169 -7.64 14.82 -7.49
C LEU A 169 -6.13 14.72 -7.20
N GLY A 170 -5.50 15.81 -6.77
CA GLY A 170 -4.10 15.82 -6.38
C GLY A 170 -3.86 15.13 -5.05
N GLY A 171 -4.67 15.49 -4.07
CA GLY A 171 -4.76 14.78 -2.81
C GLY A 171 -5.01 13.28 -3.01
N LEU A 172 -5.84 12.88 -3.98
CA LEU A 172 -6.11 11.47 -4.27
C LEU A 172 -4.85 10.70 -4.72
N VAL A 173 -4.03 11.29 -5.58
CA VAL A 173 -2.73 10.70 -5.97
C VAL A 173 -1.81 10.61 -4.76
N LEU A 174 -1.76 11.66 -3.94
CA LEU A 174 -0.96 11.68 -2.70
C LEU A 174 -1.42 10.60 -1.72
N ALA A 175 -2.73 10.42 -1.53
CA ALA A 175 -3.32 9.35 -0.72
C ALA A 175 -2.94 7.97 -1.27
N ALA A 176 -2.95 7.79 -2.60
CA ALA A 176 -2.53 6.54 -3.24
C ALA A 176 -1.03 6.26 -3.05
N VAL A 177 -0.18 7.29 -3.01
CA VAL A 177 1.24 7.16 -2.66
C VAL A 177 1.40 6.73 -1.20
N ILE A 178 0.65 7.35 -0.27
CA ILE A 178 0.71 7.06 1.17
C ILE A 178 0.28 5.61 1.44
N PHE A 179 -0.88 5.18 0.96
CA PHE A 179 -1.35 3.80 1.17
C PHE A 179 -0.49 2.77 0.42
N GLY A 180 0.04 3.12 -0.76
CA GLY A 180 1.00 2.28 -1.47
C GLY A 180 2.31 2.10 -0.71
N ALA A 181 2.83 3.17 -0.09
CA ALA A 181 4.04 3.12 0.73
C ALA A 181 3.82 2.40 2.07
N LEU A 182 2.65 2.60 2.71
CA LEU A 182 2.30 1.99 3.99
C LEU A 182 2.51 0.47 3.98
N GLY A 183 2.02 -0.22 2.95
CA GLY A 183 2.12 -1.68 2.88
C GLY A 183 3.56 -2.20 2.92
N VAL A 184 4.51 -1.48 2.32
CA VAL A 184 5.93 -1.84 2.35
C VAL A 184 6.61 -1.34 3.63
N LEU A 185 6.22 -0.17 4.13
CA LEU A 185 6.75 0.40 5.38
C LEU A 185 6.41 -0.46 6.59
N ASP A 186 5.22 -1.08 6.61
CA ASP A 186 4.81 -1.96 7.71
C ASP A 186 5.77 -3.14 7.85
N ASP A 187 6.11 -3.82 6.75
CA ASP A 187 7.07 -4.93 6.74
C ASP A 187 8.48 -4.47 7.16
N VAL A 188 8.95 -3.36 6.58
CA VAL A 188 10.30 -2.84 6.84
C VAL A 188 10.45 -2.44 8.30
N THR A 189 9.52 -1.66 8.86
CA THR A 189 9.66 -1.13 10.21
C THR A 189 9.47 -2.21 11.28
N VAL A 190 8.53 -3.14 11.10
CA VAL A 190 8.35 -4.29 12.02
C VAL A 190 9.60 -5.15 12.02
N THR A 191 10.10 -5.52 10.84
CA THR A 191 11.30 -6.37 10.70
C THR A 191 12.54 -5.68 11.28
N GLN A 192 12.71 -4.37 11.06
CA GLN A 192 13.84 -3.63 11.63
C GLN A 192 13.74 -3.51 13.16
N ALA A 193 12.56 -3.20 13.70
CA ALA A 193 12.37 -3.11 15.14
C ALA A 193 12.60 -4.46 15.84
N ALA A 194 12.11 -5.56 15.24
CA ALA A 194 12.38 -6.91 15.72
C ALA A 194 13.88 -7.26 15.65
N THR A 195 14.57 -6.91 14.56
CA THR A 195 16.02 -7.12 14.42
C THR A 195 16.80 -6.43 15.54
N VAL A 196 16.46 -5.19 15.88
CA VAL A 196 17.10 -4.46 16.99
C VAL A 196 16.85 -5.17 18.33
N GLN A 197 15.62 -5.65 18.56
CA GLN A 197 15.25 -6.34 19.79
C GLN A 197 15.99 -7.67 19.93
N GLU A 198 16.01 -8.50 18.88
CA GLU A 198 16.73 -9.79 18.87
C GLU A 198 18.24 -9.61 19.08
N LEU A 199 18.85 -8.61 18.43
CA LEU A 199 20.26 -8.30 18.64
C LEU A 199 20.55 -7.86 20.09
N TYR A 200 19.64 -7.14 20.73
CA TYR A 200 19.77 -6.76 22.14
C TYR A 200 19.58 -7.95 23.09
N GLU A 201 18.62 -8.82 22.81
CA GLU A 201 18.39 -10.03 23.61
C GLU A 201 19.54 -11.03 23.51
N SER A 202 20.24 -11.05 22.36
CA SER A 202 21.45 -11.87 22.18
C SER A 202 22.67 -11.37 22.96
N ASP A 203 22.76 -10.07 23.25
CA ASP A 203 23.85 -9.44 24.01
C ASP A 203 23.33 -8.17 24.70
N THR A 204 22.82 -8.35 25.92
CA THR A 204 22.24 -7.26 26.72
C THR A 204 23.28 -6.25 27.22
N THR A 205 24.58 -6.57 27.07
CA THR A 205 25.70 -5.70 27.46
C THR A 205 26.15 -4.77 26.34
N ALA A 206 25.70 -5.02 25.11
CA ALA A 206 26.05 -4.24 23.95
C ALA A 206 25.68 -2.76 24.12
N GLY A 207 26.64 -1.87 23.85
CA GLY A 207 26.38 -0.43 23.80
C GLY A 207 25.41 -0.07 22.67
N ARG A 208 24.54 0.93 22.91
CA ARG A 208 23.52 1.39 21.95
C ARG A 208 24.06 1.67 20.54
N MET A 209 25.24 2.26 20.44
CA MET A 209 25.86 2.55 19.13
C MET A 209 26.31 1.29 18.40
N ALA A 210 26.86 0.31 19.13
CA ALA A 210 27.24 -0.98 18.56
C ALA A 210 26.00 -1.74 18.07
N LEU A 211 24.92 -1.70 18.86
CA LEU A 211 23.64 -2.30 18.48
C LEU A 211 23.04 -1.63 17.22
N ALA A 212 23.01 -0.30 17.17
CA ALA A 212 22.56 0.45 16.00
C ALA A 212 23.41 0.09 14.76
N GLY A 213 24.73 0.00 14.89
CA GLY A 213 25.61 -0.41 13.80
C GLY A 213 25.32 -1.82 13.28
N ARG A 214 25.13 -2.80 14.18
CA ARG A 214 24.76 -4.18 13.82
C ARG A 214 23.40 -4.24 13.13
N ALA A 215 22.39 -3.58 13.69
CA ALA A 215 21.05 -3.52 13.09
C ALA A 215 21.08 -2.84 11.70
N MET A 216 21.80 -1.73 11.55
CA MET A 216 21.96 -1.05 10.26
C MET A 216 22.67 -1.91 9.20
N ASN A 217 23.55 -2.84 9.59
CA ASN A 217 24.16 -3.77 8.65
C ASN A 217 23.11 -4.73 8.06
N VAL A 218 22.17 -5.22 8.87
CA VAL A 218 21.02 -6.02 8.41
C VAL A 218 20.04 -5.14 7.62
N GLY A 219 19.77 -3.93 8.10
CA GLY A 219 18.88 -2.99 7.44
C GLY A 219 19.33 -2.63 6.03
N ARG A 220 20.64 -2.43 5.80
CA ARG A 220 21.17 -2.09 4.47
C ARG A 220 20.94 -3.19 3.42
N SER A 221 21.05 -4.47 3.79
CA SER A 221 20.72 -5.55 2.84
C SER A 221 19.22 -5.61 2.56
N HIS A 222 18.39 -5.38 3.57
CA HIS A 222 16.94 -5.33 3.40
C HIS A 222 16.52 -4.19 2.47
N ILE A 223 17.06 -2.97 2.66
CA ILE A 223 16.78 -1.81 1.79
C ILE A 223 17.02 -2.16 0.31
N ALA A 224 18.17 -2.75 0.00
CA ALA A 224 18.53 -3.08 -1.38
C ALA A 224 17.52 -4.05 -2.02
N ALA A 225 17.08 -5.06 -1.26
CA ALA A 225 16.07 -6.02 -1.72
C ALA A 225 14.68 -5.39 -1.88
N THR A 226 14.24 -4.56 -0.92
CA THR A 226 12.91 -3.94 -0.95
C THR A 226 12.78 -2.89 -2.04
N VAL A 227 13.81 -2.07 -2.26
CA VAL A 227 13.81 -1.06 -3.33
C VAL A 227 13.73 -1.74 -4.69
N ASN A 228 14.52 -2.79 -4.93
CA ASN A 228 14.48 -3.53 -6.20
C ASN A 228 13.10 -4.14 -6.45
N THR A 229 12.51 -4.74 -5.42
CA THR A 229 11.17 -5.34 -5.50
C THR A 229 10.11 -4.28 -5.82
N LEU A 230 10.16 -3.13 -5.16
CA LEU A 230 9.19 -2.06 -5.37
C LEU A 230 9.30 -1.45 -6.77
N VAL A 231 10.52 -1.15 -7.23
CA VAL A 231 10.76 -0.63 -8.58
C VAL A 231 10.26 -1.63 -9.63
N LEU A 232 10.57 -2.92 -9.48
CA LEU A 232 10.11 -3.94 -10.42
C LEU A 232 8.58 -4.09 -10.41
N ALA A 233 7.93 -3.94 -9.26
CA ALA A 233 6.46 -3.95 -9.18
C ALA A 233 5.83 -2.77 -9.93
N TYR A 234 6.35 -1.55 -9.76
CA TYR A 234 5.87 -0.37 -10.48
C TYR A 234 6.14 -0.48 -11.99
N VAL A 235 7.35 -0.87 -12.39
CA VAL A 235 7.69 -1.09 -13.80
C VAL A 235 6.82 -2.18 -14.40
N GLY A 236 6.59 -3.27 -13.67
CA GLY A 236 5.72 -4.38 -14.05
C GLY A 236 4.29 -3.94 -14.30
N ALA A 237 3.71 -3.14 -13.40
CA ALA A 237 2.37 -2.56 -13.56
C ALA A 237 2.29 -1.60 -14.76
N SER A 238 3.38 -0.89 -15.04
CA SER A 238 3.49 0.08 -16.15
C SER A 238 3.92 -0.52 -17.48
N LEU A 239 4.13 -1.85 -17.58
CA LEU A 239 4.58 -2.51 -18.81
C LEU A 239 3.72 -2.17 -20.05
N PRO A 240 2.37 -2.16 -19.99
CA PRO A 240 1.56 -1.81 -21.16
C PRO A 240 1.85 -0.40 -21.67
N LEU A 241 2.04 0.58 -20.77
CA LEU A 241 2.40 1.95 -21.15
C LEU A 241 3.81 2.01 -21.76
N ILE A 242 4.78 1.31 -21.17
CA ILE A 242 6.14 1.23 -21.70
C ILE A 242 6.13 0.67 -23.13
N VAL A 243 5.38 -0.42 -23.36
CA VAL A 243 5.24 -1.05 -24.68
C VAL A 243 4.53 -0.12 -25.66
N LEU A 244 3.47 0.58 -25.24
CA LEU A 244 2.75 1.54 -26.08
C LEU A 244 3.70 2.61 -26.64
N PHE A 245 4.54 3.19 -25.78
CA PHE A 245 5.48 4.23 -26.19
C PHE A 245 6.63 3.69 -27.03
N ALA A 246 7.13 2.49 -26.71
CA ALA A 246 8.14 1.80 -27.50
C ALA A 246 7.62 1.49 -28.91
N ALA A 247 6.38 1.00 -29.03
CA ALA A 247 5.72 0.73 -30.31
C ALA A 247 5.49 2.02 -31.11
N GLY A 248 5.14 3.12 -30.43
CA GLY A 248 5.03 4.45 -31.01
C GLY A 248 6.36 5.10 -31.40
N ARG A 249 7.50 4.45 -31.14
CA ARG A 249 8.86 4.97 -31.36
C ARG A 249 9.07 6.36 -30.77
N GLN A 250 8.42 6.65 -29.64
CA GLN A 250 8.54 7.94 -28.99
C GLN A 250 9.92 8.10 -28.35
N ASP A 251 10.40 9.34 -28.29
CA ASP A 251 11.64 9.65 -27.60
C ASP A 251 11.49 9.33 -26.09
N PRO A 252 12.36 8.49 -25.51
CA PRO A 252 12.24 8.09 -24.11
C PRO A 252 12.26 9.27 -23.12
N MET A 253 12.98 10.35 -23.42
CA MET A 253 13.03 11.53 -22.56
C MET A 253 11.70 12.28 -22.58
N LEU A 254 11.07 12.39 -23.75
CA LEU A 254 9.74 12.96 -23.88
C LEU A 254 8.68 12.11 -23.15
N VAL A 255 8.80 10.79 -23.23
CA VAL A 255 7.90 9.85 -22.54
C VAL A 255 7.99 10.02 -21.02
N VAL A 256 9.20 10.01 -20.46
CA VAL A 256 9.43 10.18 -19.01
C VAL A 256 8.98 11.56 -18.53
N SER A 257 9.10 12.59 -19.38
CA SER A 257 8.63 13.95 -19.08
C SER A 257 7.11 14.11 -19.20
N GLY A 258 6.41 13.14 -19.82
CA GLY A 258 4.96 13.15 -19.95
C GLY A 258 4.29 12.93 -18.59
N GLU A 259 3.21 13.67 -18.32
CA GLU A 259 2.57 13.73 -17.00
C GLU A 259 2.22 12.33 -16.43
N VAL A 260 1.63 11.44 -17.24
CA VAL A 260 1.26 10.07 -16.83
C VAL A 260 2.45 9.30 -16.26
N VAL A 261 3.61 9.39 -16.94
CA VAL A 261 4.82 8.66 -16.54
C VAL A 261 5.53 9.40 -15.40
N ALA A 262 5.59 10.72 -15.47
CA ALA A 262 6.23 11.55 -14.45
C ALA A 262 5.58 11.36 -13.07
N VAL A 263 4.25 11.26 -12.99
CA VAL A 263 3.52 10.99 -11.75
C VAL A 263 3.91 9.63 -11.17
N GLU A 264 3.97 8.57 -11.99
CA GLU A 264 4.39 7.24 -11.53
C GLU A 264 5.87 7.20 -11.10
N VAL A 265 6.75 7.93 -11.80
CA VAL A 265 8.16 8.06 -11.41
C VAL A 265 8.29 8.76 -10.06
N VAL A 266 7.57 9.88 -9.85
CA VAL A 266 7.56 10.58 -8.56
C VAL A 266 7.05 9.66 -7.46
N ARG A 267 5.94 8.95 -7.69
CA ARG A 267 5.36 8.00 -6.73
C ARG A 267 6.35 6.89 -6.35
N ALA A 268 7.00 6.27 -7.34
CA ALA A 268 7.96 5.20 -7.12
C ALA A 268 9.20 5.68 -6.36
N LEU A 269 9.77 6.82 -6.75
CA LEU A 269 10.96 7.38 -6.10
C LEU A 269 10.70 7.87 -4.69
N VAL A 270 9.61 8.63 -4.48
CA VAL A 270 9.25 9.15 -3.15
C VAL A 270 8.93 8.00 -2.19
N GLY A 271 8.17 6.99 -2.64
CA GLY A 271 7.92 5.79 -1.84
C GLY A 271 9.22 5.05 -1.47
N SER A 272 10.15 4.91 -2.42
CA SER A 272 11.46 4.28 -2.20
C SER A 272 12.33 5.06 -1.21
N ILE A 273 12.35 6.40 -1.29
CA ILE A 273 13.06 7.25 -0.32
C ILE A 273 12.46 7.07 1.09
N GLY A 274 11.12 6.98 1.19
CA GLY A 274 10.41 6.63 2.41
C GLY A 274 10.92 5.36 3.08
N ILE A 275 11.04 4.29 2.29
CA ILE A 275 11.55 2.98 2.75
C ILE A 275 13.00 3.06 3.18
N VAL A 276 13.86 3.71 2.39
CA VAL A 276 15.28 3.89 2.71
C VAL A 276 15.45 4.61 4.05
N ALA A 277 14.63 5.63 4.32
CA ALA A 277 14.66 6.37 5.58
C ALA A 277 14.02 5.62 6.75
N ALA A 278 13.03 4.76 6.51
CA ALA A 278 12.34 4.00 7.55
C ALA A 278 13.29 3.11 8.36
N VAL A 279 14.31 2.55 7.72
CA VAL A 279 15.30 1.70 8.37
C VAL A 279 16.12 2.44 9.44
N PRO A 280 16.86 3.52 9.13
CA PRO A 280 17.61 4.27 10.14
C PRO A 280 16.69 4.93 11.19
N ILE A 281 15.52 5.44 10.78
CA ILE A 281 14.56 6.05 11.71
C ILE A 281 14.09 5.01 12.74
N THR A 282 13.61 3.86 12.27
CA THR A 282 13.11 2.80 13.16
C THR A 282 14.22 2.23 14.02
N THR A 283 15.43 2.07 13.47
CA THR A 283 16.60 1.60 14.23
C THR A 283 16.92 2.55 15.38
N ALA A 284 16.97 3.86 15.11
CA ALA A 284 17.25 4.88 16.13
C ALA A 284 16.18 4.88 17.24
N ILE A 285 14.91 4.79 16.87
CA ILE A 285 13.79 4.74 17.83
C ILE A 285 13.86 3.46 18.66
N ALA A 286 14.01 2.30 18.02
CA ALA A 286 14.09 1.01 18.70
C ALA A 286 15.23 0.98 19.72
N VAL A 287 16.44 1.39 19.32
CA VAL A 287 17.61 1.48 20.21
C VAL A 287 17.38 2.46 21.36
N GLY A 288 16.69 3.58 21.10
CA GLY A 288 16.33 4.56 22.13
C GLY A 288 15.30 4.05 23.16
N LEU A 289 14.44 3.11 22.76
CA LEU A 289 13.42 2.49 23.61
C LEU A 289 13.93 1.28 24.42
N ILE A 290 15.11 0.75 24.11
CA ILE A 290 15.71 -0.34 24.88
C ILE A 290 15.94 0.08 26.33
N GLY A 291 15.51 -0.80 27.24
CA GLY A 291 15.63 -0.63 28.69
C GLY A 291 14.59 0.33 29.30
N ARG A 292 13.71 0.95 28.51
CA ARG A 292 12.68 1.88 29.03
C ARG A 292 11.38 1.14 29.39
N ARG A 293 10.81 1.45 30.56
CA ARG A 293 9.44 1.02 30.91
C ARG A 293 8.43 1.86 30.12
N ILE A 294 7.58 1.20 29.35
CA ILE A 294 6.47 1.85 28.63
C ILE A 294 5.19 1.58 29.42
N PRO A 295 4.44 2.60 29.86
CA PRO A 295 3.34 2.45 30.82
C PRO A 295 2.21 1.51 30.38
N PHE A 296 2.05 1.28 29.06
CA PHE A 296 0.98 0.46 28.49
C PHE A 296 1.41 -0.98 28.16
N ILE A 297 2.68 -1.34 28.40
CA ILE A 297 3.21 -2.69 28.14
C ILE A 297 3.33 -3.41 29.48
N GLY A 298 2.46 -4.39 29.74
CA GLY A 298 2.62 -5.30 30.87
C GLY A 298 3.93 -6.10 30.73
N GLU A 299 4.68 -6.26 31.81
CA GLU A 299 5.88 -7.11 31.86
C GLU A 299 5.47 -8.58 31.62
N GLY A 300 5.33 -8.96 30.34
CA GLY A 300 5.07 -10.32 29.90
C GLY A 300 6.35 -11.14 29.92
N SER A 301 6.58 -11.81 31.06
CA SER A 301 7.48 -12.95 31.27
C SER A 301 8.94 -12.79 30.81
N GLY A 302 9.80 -12.46 31.77
CA GLY A 302 11.12 -13.09 31.77
C GLY A 302 10.92 -14.61 31.67
N VAL A 303 11.52 -15.21 30.66
CA VAL A 303 11.57 -16.66 30.48
C VAL A 303 12.17 -17.24 31.76
N ARG A 304 11.33 -17.82 32.64
CA ARG A 304 11.83 -18.78 33.62
C ARG A 304 12.26 -19.98 32.79
N HIS A 305 13.56 -20.22 32.69
CA HIS A 305 14.07 -21.52 32.32
C HIS A 305 13.34 -22.55 33.19
N ALA A 306 12.63 -23.49 32.53
CA ALA A 306 12.15 -24.67 33.22
C ALA A 306 13.37 -25.35 33.88
N PRO A 307 13.31 -25.76 35.16
CA PRO A 307 14.36 -26.58 35.75
C PRO A 307 14.51 -27.84 34.91
N GLY A 308 15.76 -28.27 34.73
CA GLY A 308 16.15 -29.35 33.84
C GLY A 308 15.39 -30.66 34.07
N TRP A 309 15.29 -31.43 32.99
CA TRP A 309 15.06 -32.86 33.06
C TRP A 309 16.44 -33.51 33.08
N ASP A 310 16.93 -33.78 34.29
CA ASP A 310 17.80 -34.94 34.56
C ASP A 310 16.90 -36.20 34.62
#